data_AF-A0A9P6BL00-F1
#
_entry.id   AF-A0A9P6BL00-F1
#
_cell.length_a   1.000
_cell.length_b   1.000
_cell.length_c   1.000
_cell.angle_alpha   90.00
_cell.angle_beta   90.00
_cell.angle_gamma   90.00
#
_symmetry.space_group_name_H-M   'P 1'
#
loop_
_entity.id
_entity.type
_entity.pdbx_description
1 polymer ?
#
loop_
_entity_poly.entity_id
_entity_poly.type
_entity_poly.pdbx_seq_one_letter_code
_entity_poly.pdbx_strand_id
1 'polypeptide(L)' 'SATNRLIGAKDHASVQINIGDVDENGRYTGSFTTYALSGYVRAQAEADDSINRLATRDGLLSMVWNYQK' A
#
# COMPACT_ATOMS: atom_id res chain seq x y z
N SER A 1 -4.21 -3.83 -5.57
CA SER A 1 -3.05 -3.00 -5.97
C SER A 1 -3.55 -1.74 -6.66
N ALA A 2 -3.25 -0.57 -6.09
CA ALA A 2 -3.76 0.78 -6.35
C ALA A 2 -4.60 1.07 -7.61
N THR A 3 -4.17 0.64 -8.81
CA THR A 3 -4.82 0.97 -10.08
C THR A 3 -5.26 -0.25 -10.92
N ASN A 4 -5.15 -1.48 -10.39
CA ASN A 4 -5.44 -2.73 -11.11
C ASN A 4 -4.73 -2.85 -12.49
N ARG A 5 -3.63 -2.11 -12.66
CA ARG A 5 -2.85 -2.02 -13.89
C ARG A 5 -1.75 -3.07 -13.87
N LEU A 6 -1.52 -3.72 -15.01
CA LEU A 6 -0.46 -4.71 -15.16
C LEU A 6 0.91 -4.04 -14.94
N ILE A 7 1.70 -4.56 -14.00
CA ILE A 7 3.09 -4.16 -13.79
C ILE A 7 3.93 -4.93 -14.83
N GLY A 8 4.48 -4.21 -15.81
CA GLY A 8 5.32 -4.82 -16.84
C GLY A 8 6.73 -5.16 -16.30
N ALA A 9 7.37 -6.19 -16.85
CA ALA A 9 8.70 -6.64 -16.40
C ALA A 9 9.82 -5.58 -16.52
N LYS A 10 9.63 -4.54 -17.35
CA LYS A 10 10.56 -3.41 -17.51
C LYS A 10 10.17 -2.17 -16.71
N ASP A 11 9.13 -2.25 -15.88
CA ASP A 11 8.74 -1.14 -14.99
C ASP A 11 9.64 -1.16 -13.73
N HIS A 12 10.85 -0.63 -13.87
CA HIS A 12 11.82 -0.48 -12.77
C HIS A 12 11.39 0.56 -11.73
N ALA A 13 10.34 1.33 -12.02
CA ALA A 13 9.76 2.27 -11.07
C ALA A 13 8.66 1.61 -10.22
N SER A 14 8.21 0.41 -10.54
CA SER A 14 7.29 -0.34 -9.67
C SER A 14 7.96 -0.80 -8.38
N VAL A 15 7.18 -0.85 -7.30
CA VAL A 15 7.64 -1.32 -5.99
C VAL A 15 6.61 -2.23 -5.37
N GLN A 16 7.12 -3.18 -4.58
CA GLN A 16 6.33 -3.99 -3.68
C GLN A 16 6.71 -3.62 -2.24
N ILE A 17 5.70 -3.26 -1.45
CA ILE A 17 5.85 -2.88 -0.04
C ILE A 17 5.23 -3.98 0.79
N ASN A 18 6.00 -4.53 1.73
CA ASN A 18 5.52 -5.53 2.68
C ASN A 18 5.33 -4.84 4.03
N ILE A 19 4.09 -4.83 4.54
CA ILE A 19 3.76 -4.35 5.87
C ILE A 19 3.70 -5.55 6.80
N GLY A 20 4.48 -5.54 7.87
CA GLY A 20 4.49 -6.64 8.81
C GLY A 20 3.28 -6.60 9.74
N ASP A 21 2.56 -7.72 9.85
CA ASP A 21 1.43 -7.83 10.75
C ASP A 21 1.93 -7.95 12.20
N VAL A 22 1.31 -7.20 13.11
CA VAL A 22 1.69 -7.16 14.53
C VAL A 22 0.64 -7.83 15.41
N ASP A 23 1.09 -8.46 16.50
CA ASP A 23 0.21 -8.99 17.54
C ASP A 23 -0.24 -7.88 18.51
N GLU A 24 -1.09 -8.24 19.47
CA GLU A 24 -1.61 -7.32 20.49
C GLU A 24 -0.51 -6.70 21.38
N ASN A 25 0.67 -7.31 21.43
CA ASN A 25 1.83 -6.79 22.16
C ASN A 25 2.74 -5.92 21.27
N GLY A 26 2.30 -5.63 20.03
CA GLY A 26 3.06 -4.87 19.04
C GLY A 26 4.25 -5.64 18.46
N ARG A 27 4.30 -6.97 18.61
CA ARG A 27 5.39 -7.80 18.08
C ARG A 27 5.04 -8.31 16.70
N TYR A 28 6.06 -8.33 15.84
CA TYR A 28 5.93 -8.83 14.50
C TYR A 28 5.61 -10.34 14.47
N THR A 29 4.55 -10.71 13.75
CA THR A 29 3.98 -12.07 13.75
C THR A 29 4.55 -13.01 12.68
N GLY A 30 5.40 -12.52 11.77
CA GLY A 30 5.91 -13.31 10.65
C GLY A 30 5.02 -13.27 9.39
N SER A 31 3.83 -12.69 9.49
CA SER A 31 2.93 -12.46 8.33
C SER A 31 3.12 -11.06 7.76
N PHE A 32 2.88 -10.91 6.46
CA PHE A 32 3.01 -9.63 5.77
C PHE A 32 1.79 -9.34 4.91
N THR A 33 1.22 -8.16 5.10
CA THR A 33 0.29 -7.55 4.16
C THR A 33 1.08 -6.84 3.05
N THR A 34 0.98 -7.35 1.82
CA THR A 34 1.78 -6.88 0.69
C THR A 34 0.99 -5.96 -0.24
N TYR A 35 1.56 -4.79 -0.56
CA TYR A 35 1.02 -3.86 -1.55
C TYR A 35 1.96 -3.67 -2.73
N ALA A 36 1.45 -3.89 -3.94
CA ALA A 36 2.16 -3.59 -5.17
C ALA A 36 1.69 -2.26 -5.76
N LEU A 37 2.66 -1.40 -6.10
CA LEU A 37 2.44 -0.08 -6.70
C LEU A 37 3.18 -0.02 -8.04
N SER A 38 2.46 0.32 -9.10
CA SER A 38 3.06 0.56 -10.41
C SER A 38 3.90 1.84 -10.42
N GLY A 39 4.95 1.89 -11.23
CA GLY A 39 5.79 3.08 -11.37
C GLY A 39 5.02 4.33 -11.85
N TYR A 40 3.94 4.12 -12.60
CA TYR A 40 3.05 5.19 -13.06
C TYR A 40 2.43 6.00 -11.90
N VAL A 41 1.84 5.30 -10.92
CA VAL A 41 1.20 5.94 -9.74
C VAL A 41 2.24 6.66 -8.88
N ARG A 42 3.46 6.12 -8.81
CA ARG A 42 4.59 6.78 -8.14
C ARG A 42 5.05 8.05 -8.86
N ALA A 43 5.08 8.03 -10.20
CA ALA A 43 5.45 9.19 -11.00
C ALA A 43 4.40 10.33 -10.91
N GLN A 44 3.13 10.00 -10.70
CA GLN A 44 2.04 10.98 -10.50
C GLN A 44 1.95 11.52 -9.06
N ALA A 45 2.82 11.07 -8.15
CA ALA A 45 2.76 11.39 -6.72
C ALA A 45 1.46 10.95 -6.00
N GLU A 46 0.63 10.12 -6.64
CA GLU A 46 -0.61 9.54 -6.07
C GLU A 46 -0.35 8.25 -5.27
N ALA A 47 0.91 7.83 -5.16
CA ALA A 47 1.28 6.61 -4.45
C ALA A 47 0.98 6.68 -2.95
N ASP A 48 1.15 7.86 -2.34
CA ASP A 48 0.89 8.06 -0.91
C ASP A 48 -0.61 7.90 -0.57
N ASP A 49 -1.48 8.63 -1.28
CA ASP A 49 -2.94 8.54 -1.11
C ASP A 49 -3.45 7.10 -1.36
N SER A 50 -2.90 6.44 -2.39
CA SER A 50 -3.24 5.06 -2.71
C SER A 50 -2.88 4.08 -1.58
N ILE A 51 -1.70 4.23 -0.96
CA ILE A 51 -1.30 3.40 0.20
C ILE A 51 -2.20 3.70 1.39
N ASN A 52 -2.42 4.97 1.72
CA ASN A 52 -3.25 5.36 2.86
C ASN A 52 -4.67 4.80 2.74
N ARG A 53 -5.26 4.90 1.55
CA ARG A 53 -6.58 4.31 1.27
C ARG A 53 -6.60 2.79 1.40
N LEU A 54 -5.58 2.08 0.90
CA LEU A 54 -5.48 0.62 1.01
C LEU A 54 -5.26 0.17 2.46
N ALA A 55 -4.35 0.81 3.18
CA ALA A 55 -4.05 0.50 4.56
C ALA A 55 -5.22 0.81 5.51
N THR A 56 -5.98 1.89 5.27
CA THR A 56 -7.22 2.15 6.00
C THR A 56 -8.31 1.13 5.69
N ARG A 57 -8.43 0.69 4.42
CA ARG A 57 -9.39 -0.38 4.05
C ARG A 57 -9.06 -1.71 4.72
N ASP A 58 -7.78 -2.05 4.82
CA ASP A 58 -7.32 -3.29 5.42
C ASP A 58 -7.22 -3.20 6.96
N GLY A 59 -7.64 -2.07 7.55
CA GLY A 59 -7.73 -1.87 9.00
C GLY A 59 -6.39 -1.63 9.70
N LEU A 60 -5.30 -1.47 8.94
CA LEU A 60 -3.96 -1.18 9.45
C LEU A 60 -3.82 0.27 9.95
N LEU A 61 -4.63 1.18 9.42
CA LEU A 61 -4.67 2.59 9.81
C LEU A 61 -6.08 3.00 10.21
N SER A 62 -6.23 3.64 11.37
CA SER A 62 -7.45 4.31 11.80
C SER A 62 -7.28 5.83 11.72
N MET A 63 -8.30 6.53 11.19
CA MET A 63 -8.39 8.01 11.11
C MET A 63 -7.36 8.74 10.23
N VAL A 64 -6.50 8.05 9.47
CA VAL A 64 -5.49 8.72 8.62
C VAL A 64 -6.05 9.18 7.28
N TRP A 65 -7.00 8.44 6.69
CA TRP A 65 -7.60 8.77 5.41
C TRP A 65 -9.11 9.00 5.56
N ASN A 66 -9.61 10.12 5.02
CA ASN A 66 -11.02 10.45 5.01
C ASN A 66 -11.43 10.87 3.59
N TYR A 67 -12.48 10.25 3.05
CA TYR A 67 -13.00 10.62 1.74
C TYR A 67 -13.76 11.95 1.86
N GLN A 68 -13.06 13.06 1.71
CA GLN A 68 -13.69 14.36 1.54
C GLN A 68 -13.91 14.59 0.03
N LYS A 69 -15.19 14.65 -0.34
CA LYS A 69 -15.65 14.79 -1.72
C LYS A 69 -15.56 16.22 -2.20
#